data_AF-A0A0B1S6W2-F1
#
_entry.id   AF-A0A0B1S6W2-F1
#
_cell.length_a   1.000
_cell.length_b   1.000
_cell.length_c   1.000
_cell.angle_alpha   90.00
_cell.angle_beta   90.00
_cell.angle_gamma   90.00
#
_symmetry.space_group_name_H-M   'P 1'
#
loop_
_entity.id
_entity.type
_entity.pdbx_description
1 polymer ?
#
loop_
_entity_poly.entity_id
_entity_poly.type
_entity_poly.pdbx_seq_one_letter_code
_entity_poly.pdbx_strand_id
1 'polypeptide(L)'
;MTTDMDSRVRLSAIEGLSLLSGVEDALTIHTYNTVKNLVGDSHRQVRIIALRILLMFANKMPSFTFSNSGDTKLQLCDDAFSIVCDAVNDQEVMVRTEAATILGQFETVSDTFLDQTLDKKMMKTVQDESGREQVKKVHQSRFAITQAPQRESRWKAHYQGQQRQKQYASDWSSGKELNARCPPTGSSTSPEDESESIVPRGACGAFVSALEDEFMSVRRAAVYSLGRLAANRPAFATTALDHLSDMFNDEIVEVRLDAITALTPLIVHGELQKEQLETILKCLDVSSCIFY
;
A
#
# COMPACT_ATOMS: atom_id res chain seq x y z
N MET A 1 2.96 -21.57 -24.73
CA MET A 1 1.93 -20.60 -25.18
C MET A 1 2.03 -19.29 -24.41
N THR A 2 2.03 -19.31 -23.08
CA THR A 2 2.24 -18.10 -22.25
C THR A 2 3.68 -17.58 -22.26
N THR A 3 4.63 -18.35 -22.80
CA THR A 3 6.04 -17.98 -23.01
C THR A 3 6.41 -17.77 -24.49
N ASP A 4 5.40 -17.63 -25.36
CA ASP A 4 5.64 -17.44 -26.79
C ASP A 4 6.37 -16.12 -27.08
N MET A 5 7.19 -16.05 -28.13
CA MET A 5 7.91 -14.83 -28.49
C MET A 5 6.95 -13.72 -28.95
N ASP A 6 5.84 -14.08 -29.58
CA ASP A 6 4.85 -13.13 -30.08
C ASP A 6 3.86 -12.73 -28.97
N SER A 7 3.80 -11.43 -28.66
CA SER A 7 2.90 -10.89 -27.64
C SER A 7 1.43 -11.11 -27.97
N ARG A 8 1.04 -11.23 -29.25
CA ARG A 8 -0.34 -11.47 -29.68
C ARG A 8 -0.78 -12.89 -29.35
N VAL A 9 0.15 -13.85 -29.45
CA VAL A 9 -0.10 -15.25 -29.05
C VAL A 9 -0.27 -15.32 -27.54
N ARG A 10 0.63 -14.65 -26.78
CA ARG A 10 0.50 -14.56 -25.32
C ARG A 10 -0.77 -13.85 -24.88
N LEU A 11 -1.18 -12.80 -25.59
CA LEU A 11 -2.43 -12.08 -25.35
C LEU A 11 -3.65 -12.98 -25.59
N SER A 12 -3.72 -13.65 -26.74
CA SER A 12 -4.81 -14.59 -27.05
C SER A 12 -4.89 -15.72 -26.01
N ALA A 13 -3.72 -16.17 -25.53
CA ALA A 13 -3.62 -17.21 -24.52
C ALA A 13 -4.20 -16.75 -23.17
N ILE A 14 -3.83 -15.56 -22.70
CA ILE A 14 -4.32 -15.06 -21.42
C ILE A 14 -5.79 -14.64 -21.49
N GLU A 15 -6.28 -14.18 -22.64
CA GLU A 15 -7.72 -13.96 -22.87
C GLU A 15 -8.51 -15.27 -22.76
N GLY A 16 -7.99 -16.37 -23.35
CA GLY A 16 -8.55 -17.70 -23.17
C GLY A 16 -8.55 -18.16 -21.71
N LEU A 17 -7.45 -17.93 -20.98
CA LEU A 17 -7.37 -18.21 -19.54
C LEU A 17 -8.37 -17.37 -18.74
N SER A 18 -8.58 -16.10 -19.10
CA SER A 18 -9.55 -15.23 -18.46
C SER A 18 -10.97 -15.78 -18.59
N LEU A 19 -11.34 -16.27 -19.78
CA LEU A 19 -12.65 -16.91 -19.99
C LEU A 19 -12.80 -18.19 -19.15
N LEU A 20 -11.75 -19.01 -19.10
CA LEU A 20 -11.75 -20.24 -18.31
C LEU A 20 -11.84 -19.97 -16.80
N SER A 21 -11.18 -18.93 -16.30
CA SER A 21 -11.20 -18.56 -14.88
C SER A 21 -12.60 -18.15 -14.36
N GLY A 22 -13.54 -17.88 -15.28
CA GLY A 22 -14.95 -17.73 -14.97
C GLY A 22 -15.63 -19.03 -14.51
N VAL A 23 -15.12 -20.18 -14.93
CA VAL A 23 -15.66 -21.53 -14.65
C VAL A 23 -14.98 -22.11 -13.39
N GLU A 24 -15.76 -22.66 -12.46
CA GLU A 24 -15.29 -23.08 -11.12
C GLU A 24 -14.16 -24.13 -11.15
N ASP A 25 -14.19 -25.06 -12.10
CA ASP A 25 -13.23 -26.19 -12.16
C ASP A 25 -11.89 -25.88 -12.85
N ALA A 26 -11.73 -24.70 -13.46
CA ALA A 26 -10.51 -24.36 -14.21
C ALA A 26 -9.39 -23.72 -13.35
N LEU A 27 -9.72 -23.38 -12.11
CA LEU A 27 -8.84 -22.63 -11.20
C LEU A 27 -7.93 -23.59 -10.42
N THR A 28 -6.75 -23.86 -10.99
CA THR A 28 -5.72 -24.68 -10.32
C THR A 28 -4.54 -23.82 -9.87
N ILE A 29 -3.75 -24.31 -8.89
CA ILE A 29 -2.52 -23.66 -8.47
C ILE A 29 -1.49 -23.52 -9.62
N HIS A 30 -1.49 -24.45 -10.57
CA HIS A 30 -0.66 -24.36 -11.77
C HIS A 30 -1.09 -23.18 -12.65
N THR A 31 -2.41 -23.01 -12.86
CA THR A 31 -2.96 -21.87 -13.59
C THR A 31 -2.60 -20.56 -12.88
N TYR A 32 -2.74 -20.50 -11.55
CA TYR A 32 -2.36 -19.34 -10.75
C TYR A 32 -0.88 -18.96 -10.95
N ASN A 33 0.05 -19.92 -10.83
CA ASN A 33 1.47 -19.68 -11.03
C ASN A 33 1.80 -19.24 -12.46
N THR A 34 1.09 -19.79 -13.45
CA THR A 34 1.21 -19.36 -14.84
C THR A 34 0.82 -17.90 -15.02
N VAL A 35 -0.31 -17.49 -14.43
CA VAL A 35 -0.81 -16.10 -14.47
C VAL A 35 0.13 -15.16 -13.70
N LYS A 36 0.64 -15.58 -12.54
CA LYS A 36 1.61 -14.83 -11.75
C LYS A 36 2.84 -14.43 -12.57
N ASN A 37 3.37 -15.34 -13.39
CA ASN A 37 4.50 -15.04 -14.26
C ASN A 37 4.16 -14.00 -15.35
N LEU A 38 2.91 -13.96 -15.82
CA LEU A 38 2.44 -13.02 -16.85
C LEU A 38 2.27 -11.59 -16.34
N VAL A 39 2.31 -11.36 -15.02
CA VAL A 39 2.38 -10.00 -14.47
C VAL A 39 3.70 -9.32 -14.83
N GLY A 40 4.77 -10.07 -15.11
CA GLY A 40 6.04 -9.54 -15.59
C GLY A 40 6.16 -9.43 -17.13
N ASP A 41 5.07 -9.61 -17.87
CA ASP A 41 5.12 -9.68 -19.34
C ASP A 41 5.55 -8.34 -19.98
N SER A 42 6.25 -8.38 -21.11
CA SER A 42 6.65 -7.17 -21.84
C SER A 42 5.46 -6.39 -22.39
N HIS A 43 4.33 -7.04 -22.65
CA HIS A 43 3.13 -6.41 -23.22
C HIS A 43 2.14 -5.98 -22.12
N ARG A 44 1.86 -4.68 -22.04
CA ARG A 44 1.02 -4.09 -20.98
C ARG A 44 -0.36 -4.74 -20.82
N GLN A 45 -1.01 -5.10 -21.92
CA GLN A 45 -2.35 -5.71 -21.88
C GLN A 45 -2.31 -7.11 -21.25
N VAL A 46 -1.22 -7.85 -21.45
CA VAL A 46 -1.04 -9.17 -20.83
C VAL A 46 -0.91 -8.99 -19.31
N ARG A 47 -0.11 -8.01 -18.86
CA ARG A 47 0.00 -7.66 -17.44
C ARG A 47 -1.34 -7.27 -16.82
N ILE A 48 -2.12 -6.41 -17.49
CA ILE A 48 -3.47 -5.98 -17.04
C ILE A 48 -4.41 -7.18 -16.86
N ILE A 49 -4.50 -8.06 -17.86
CA ILE A 49 -5.37 -9.24 -17.78
C ILE A 49 -4.87 -10.19 -16.68
N ALA A 50 -3.55 -10.34 -16.51
CA ALA A 50 -2.98 -11.16 -15.45
C ALA A 50 -3.39 -10.67 -14.06
N LEU A 51 -3.28 -9.36 -13.79
CA LEU A 51 -3.70 -8.77 -12.52
C LEU A 51 -5.19 -9.01 -12.23
N ARG A 52 -6.06 -8.86 -13.24
CA ARG A 52 -7.49 -9.16 -13.11
C ARG A 52 -7.77 -10.62 -12.80
N ILE A 53 -7.05 -11.54 -13.42
CA ILE A 53 -7.18 -12.97 -13.13
C ILE A 53 -6.70 -13.26 -11.70
N LEU A 54 -5.58 -12.69 -11.24
CA LEU A 54 -5.12 -12.86 -9.85
C LEU A 54 -6.16 -12.40 -8.82
N LEU A 55 -6.84 -11.27 -9.07
CA LEU A 55 -7.96 -10.83 -8.24
C LEU A 55 -9.09 -11.87 -8.20
N MET A 56 -9.47 -12.44 -9.35
CA MET A 56 -10.49 -13.50 -9.38
C MET A 56 -10.09 -14.73 -8.57
N PHE A 57 -8.82 -15.14 -8.65
CA PHE A 57 -8.29 -16.21 -7.80
C PHE A 57 -8.38 -15.85 -6.31
N ALA A 58 -7.97 -14.64 -5.94
CA ALA A 58 -8.00 -14.17 -4.55
C ALA A 58 -9.42 -14.16 -3.96
N ASN A 59 -10.41 -13.68 -4.72
CA ASN A 59 -11.79 -13.60 -4.25
C ASN A 59 -12.51 -14.96 -4.28
N LYS A 60 -12.21 -15.84 -5.25
CA LYS A 60 -12.84 -17.18 -5.32
C LYS A 60 -12.22 -18.21 -4.38
N MET A 61 -10.92 -18.09 -4.08
CA MET A 61 -10.19 -19.06 -3.26
C MET A 61 -9.38 -18.39 -2.12
N PRO A 62 -10.05 -17.60 -1.25
CA PRO A 62 -9.36 -16.75 -0.29
C PRO A 62 -8.60 -17.54 0.79
N SER A 63 -9.11 -18.70 1.19
CA SER A 63 -8.49 -19.55 2.21
C SER A 63 -7.50 -20.57 1.65
N PHE A 64 -7.29 -20.60 0.32
CA PHE A 64 -6.35 -21.52 -0.28
C PHE A 64 -4.93 -21.17 0.15
N THR A 65 -4.21 -22.14 0.70
CA THR A 65 -2.82 -21.98 1.12
C THR A 65 -1.95 -22.89 0.28
N PHE A 66 -0.77 -22.41 -0.08
CA PHE A 66 0.24 -23.21 -0.74
C PHE A 66 1.59 -23.00 -0.06
N SER A 67 2.43 -24.03 -0.10
CA SER A 67 3.80 -23.92 0.36
C SER A 67 4.62 -23.20 -0.70
N ASN A 68 5.22 -22.08 -0.32
CA ASN A 68 6.31 -21.52 -1.13
C ASN A 68 7.59 -22.34 -0.88
N SER A 69 8.64 -22.13 -1.67
CA SER A 69 9.91 -22.88 -1.66
C SER A 69 10.68 -22.93 -0.31
N GLY A 70 10.14 -22.39 0.79
CA GLY A 70 10.70 -22.39 2.14
C GLY A 70 9.70 -22.76 3.25
N ASP A 71 8.87 -23.79 3.03
CA ASP A 71 8.01 -24.47 4.02
C ASP A 71 6.93 -23.63 4.75
N THR A 72 6.82 -22.34 4.44
CA THR A 72 5.82 -21.44 5.00
C THR A 72 4.57 -21.42 4.12
N LYS A 73 3.40 -21.64 4.74
CA LYS A 73 2.10 -21.56 4.06
C LYS A 73 1.72 -20.08 3.87
N LEU A 74 1.62 -19.64 2.61
CA LEU A 74 1.10 -18.32 2.26
C LEU A 74 -0.33 -18.46 1.77
N GLN A 75 -1.21 -17.55 2.19
CA GLN A 75 -2.57 -17.47 1.65
C GLN A 75 -2.52 -16.92 0.23
N LEU A 76 -3.30 -17.51 -0.68
CA LEU A 76 -3.34 -17.09 -2.07
C LEU A 76 -3.77 -15.63 -2.22
N CYS A 77 -4.75 -15.18 -1.42
CA CYS A 77 -5.21 -13.80 -1.44
C CYS A 77 -4.09 -12.82 -1.08
N ASP A 78 -3.29 -13.11 -0.07
CA ASP A 78 -2.17 -12.28 0.38
C ASP A 78 -1.03 -12.24 -0.67
N ASP A 79 -0.70 -13.37 -1.30
CA ASP A 79 0.26 -13.41 -2.41
C ASP A 79 -0.21 -12.56 -3.60
N ALA A 80 -1.47 -12.75 -4.01
CA ALA A 80 -2.08 -11.98 -5.09
C ALA A 80 -2.11 -10.48 -4.77
N PHE A 81 -2.48 -10.13 -3.53
CA PHE A 81 -2.51 -8.74 -3.07
C PHE A 81 -1.12 -8.10 -3.11
N SER A 82 -0.08 -8.80 -2.67
CA SER A 82 1.30 -8.30 -2.74
C SER A 82 1.75 -8.05 -4.18
N ILE A 83 1.39 -8.94 -5.12
CA ILE A 83 1.73 -8.78 -6.55
C ILE A 83 1.02 -7.55 -7.13
N VAL A 84 -0.24 -7.31 -6.79
CA VAL A 84 -0.98 -6.12 -7.23
C VAL A 84 -0.37 -4.86 -6.62
N CYS A 85 0.04 -4.88 -5.35
CA CYS A 85 0.73 -3.77 -4.72
C CYS A 85 2.04 -3.40 -5.44
N ASP A 86 2.83 -4.39 -5.85
CA ASP A 86 4.03 -4.15 -6.66
C ASP A 86 3.69 -3.51 -8.01
N ALA A 87 2.62 -3.96 -8.68
CA ALA A 87 2.17 -3.47 -9.98
C ALA A 87 1.68 -2.01 -9.97
N VAL A 88 1.39 -1.43 -8.80
CA VAL A 88 1.16 0.01 -8.67
C VAL A 88 2.39 0.82 -9.12
N ASN A 89 3.59 0.24 -9.11
CA ASN A 89 4.81 0.90 -9.57
C ASN A 89 5.22 0.51 -10.99
N ASP A 90 4.31 -0.05 -11.80
CA ASP A 90 4.59 -0.43 -13.18
C ASP A 90 4.99 0.77 -14.05
N GLN A 91 5.86 0.54 -15.04
CA GLN A 91 6.30 1.58 -15.97
C GLN A 91 5.15 2.14 -16.85
N GLU A 92 4.11 1.34 -17.12
CA GLU A 92 2.96 1.75 -17.92
C GLU A 92 1.84 2.26 -17.01
N VAL A 93 1.45 3.52 -17.21
CA VAL A 93 0.35 4.18 -16.48
C VAL A 93 -0.95 3.37 -16.49
N MET A 94 -1.26 2.66 -17.58
CA MET A 94 -2.45 1.85 -17.70
C MET A 94 -2.43 0.64 -16.75
N VAL A 95 -1.25 0.04 -16.53
CA VAL A 95 -1.08 -1.06 -15.57
C VAL A 95 -1.18 -0.53 -14.15
N ARG A 96 -0.54 0.62 -13.85
CA ARG A 96 -0.65 1.28 -12.53
C ARG A 96 -2.10 1.63 -12.18
N THR A 97 -2.84 2.19 -13.14
CA THR A 97 -4.26 2.56 -12.99
C THR A 97 -5.12 1.33 -12.69
N GLU A 98 -4.89 0.24 -13.43
CA GLU A 98 -5.59 -1.02 -13.19
C GLU A 98 -5.23 -1.62 -11.83
N ALA A 99 -3.94 -1.66 -11.46
CA ALA A 99 -3.49 -2.16 -10.17
C ALA A 99 -4.13 -1.38 -9.01
N ALA A 100 -4.11 -0.05 -9.06
CA ALA A 100 -4.76 0.81 -8.08
C ALA A 100 -6.28 0.57 -8.01
N THR A 101 -6.94 0.31 -9.14
CA THR A 101 -8.37 -0.03 -9.21
C THR A 101 -8.67 -1.38 -8.56
N ILE A 102 -7.82 -2.37 -8.81
CA ILE A 102 -7.94 -3.74 -8.32
C ILE A 102 -7.69 -3.84 -6.81
N LEU A 103 -6.78 -3.03 -6.25
CA LEU A 103 -6.50 -3.05 -4.81
C LEU A 103 -7.77 -2.93 -3.96
N GLY A 104 -8.71 -2.08 -4.36
CA GLY A 104 -9.96 -1.93 -3.61
C GLY A 104 -11.01 -3.01 -3.86
N GLN A 105 -10.79 -3.94 -4.79
CA GLN A 105 -11.73 -5.01 -5.17
C GLN A 105 -11.46 -6.33 -4.45
N PHE A 106 -10.36 -6.41 -3.70
CA PHE A 106 -10.10 -7.56 -2.86
C PHE A 106 -11.13 -7.65 -1.73
N GLU A 107 -11.82 -8.79 -1.64
CA GLU A 107 -12.84 -9.01 -0.61
C GLU A 107 -12.19 -9.39 0.72
N THR A 108 -11.20 -10.28 0.66
CA THR A 108 -10.49 -10.81 1.83
C THR A 108 -8.99 -10.55 1.70
N VAL A 109 -8.51 -9.57 2.47
CA VAL A 109 -7.08 -9.31 2.69
C VAL A 109 -6.91 -9.07 4.17
N SER A 110 -5.77 -9.52 4.70
CA SER A 110 -5.42 -9.29 6.10
C SER A 110 -5.28 -7.79 6.40
N ASP A 111 -5.79 -7.34 7.54
CA ASP A 111 -5.69 -5.93 7.95
C ASP A 111 -4.22 -5.47 8.05
N THR A 112 -3.31 -6.39 8.40
CA THR A 112 -1.87 -6.14 8.43
C THR A 112 -1.31 -5.76 7.06
N PHE A 113 -1.75 -6.40 5.97
CA PHE A 113 -1.32 -6.05 4.61
C PHE A 113 -1.94 -4.73 4.17
N LEU A 114 -3.22 -4.50 4.48
CA LEU A 114 -3.89 -3.24 4.19
C LEU A 114 -3.19 -2.07 4.89
N ASP A 115 -2.91 -2.18 6.18
CA ASP A 115 -2.21 -1.13 6.93
C ASP A 115 -0.81 -0.83 6.35
N GLN A 116 -0.10 -1.85 5.86
CA GLN A 116 1.21 -1.67 5.23
C GLN A 116 1.14 -0.82 3.96
N THR A 117 0.05 -0.90 3.19
CA THR A 117 -0.10 -0.08 1.98
C THR A 117 -0.15 1.42 2.24
N LEU A 118 -0.47 1.83 3.47
CA LEU A 118 -0.51 3.22 3.93
C LEU A 118 0.74 3.63 4.74
N ASP A 119 1.69 2.72 4.97
CA ASP A 119 2.87 3.04 5.77
C ASP A 119 3.92 3.83 4.97
N LYS A 120 4.12 5.11 5.32
CA LYS A 120 5.13 5.98 4.70
C LYS A 120 6.58 5.66 5.12
N LYS A 121 6.80 4.92 6.22
CA LYS A 121 8.11 4.84 6.92
C LYS A 121 9.21 4.04 6.21
N MET A 122 8.95 3.39 5.08
CA MET A 122 9.96 2.62 4.33
C MET A 122 10.57 3.35 3.12
N MET A 123 10.12 4.56 2.80
CA MET A 123 10.71 5.41 1.76
C MET A 123 11.69 6.40 2.43
N LYS A 124 13.00 6.22 2.26
CA LYS A 124 13.98 7.28 2.58
C LYS A 124 14.60 7.80 1.28
N THR A 125 14.49 9.10 1.06
CA THR A 125 15.26 9.79 0.02
C THR A 125 16.73 9.75 0.41
N VAL A 126 17.57 9.19 -0.45
CA VAL A 126 19.02 9.20 -0.30
C VAL A 126 19.56 10.12 -1.38
N GLN A 127 20.30 11.16 -0.97
CA GLN A 127 21.05 11.97 -1.93
C GLN A 127 22.25 11.15 -2.41
N ASP A 128 22.36 10.95 -3.71
CA ASP A 128 23.59 10.41 -4.29
C ASP A 128 24.72 11.46 -4.15
N GLU A 129 25.98 11.04 -4.29
CA GLU A 129 27.17 11.89 -4.16
C GLU A 129 27.19 13.11 -5.11
N SER A 130 26.29 13.14 -6.10
CA SER A 130 26.07 14.25 -7.04
C SER A 130 24.96 15.23 -6.63
N GLY A 131 24.37 15.08 -5.44
CA GLY A 131 23.32 15.96 -4.90
C GLY A 131 21.93 15.74 -5.49
N ARG A 132 21.71 14.68 -6.28
CA ARG A 132 20.39 14.30 -6.80
C ARG A 132 19.64 13.47 -5.76
N GLU A 133 18.42 13.91 -5.43
CA GLU A 133 17.52 13.15 -4.60
C GLU A 133 17.00 11.94 -5.37
N GLN A 134 17.33 10.73 -4.89
CA GLN A 134 16.75 9.49 -5.39
C GLN A 134 15.95 8.81 -4.26
N VAL A 135 14.73 8.40 -4.58
CA VAL A 135 13.91 7.57 -3.69
C VAL A 135 14.44 6.13 -3.80
N LYS A 136 15.21 5.67 -2.82
CA LYS A 136 15.66 4.28 -2.74
C LYS A 136 14.78 3.51 -1.75
N LYS A 137 14.09 2.46 -2.22
CA LYS A 137 13.38 1.51 -1.33
C LYS A 137 14.39 0.90 -0.35
N VAL A 138 14.25 1.16 0.95
CA VAL A 138 15.18 0.67 1.97
C VAL A 138 15.00 -0.84 2.16
N HIS A 139 16.03 -1.62 1.84
CA HIS A 139 15.99 -3.09 1.82
C HIS A 139 16.27 -3.77 3.17
N GLN A 140 16.10 -3.09 4.30
CA GLN A 140 16.34 -3.69 5.63
C GLN A 140 15.07 -3.70 6.47
N SER A 141 14.48 -4.90 6.56
CA SER A 141 13.52 -5.27 7.58
C SER A 141 14.13 -5.02 8.97
N ARG A 142 13.56 -4.07 9.71
CA ARG A 142 13.87 -3.83 11.13
C ARG A 142 12.62 -3.91 12.00
N PHE A 143 11.64 -4.71 11.58
CA PHE A 143 10.47 -5.00 12.40
C PHE A 143 10.31 -6.51 12.53
N ALA A 144 11.09 -7.09 13.45
CA ALA A 144 10.62 -8.26 14.17
C ALA A 144 9.45 -7.81 15.06
N ILE A 145 8.36 -8.55 14.99
CA ILE A 145 7.10 -8.31 15.68
C ILE A 145 7.37 -8.21 17.19
N THR A 146 7.34 -6.99 17.74
CA THR A 146 7.12 -6.76 19.17
C THR A 146 6.30 -5.48 19.33
N GLN A 147 5.03 -5.67 19.70
CA GLN A 147 4.03 -4.67 20.11
C GLN A 147 3.81 -3.48 19.16
N ALA A 148 2.54 -3.22 18.82
CA ALA A 148 2.14 -2.01 18.13
C ALA A 148 2.75 -0.78 18.84
N PRO A 149 3.65 -0.02 18.20
CA PRO A 149 4.04 1.26 18.76
C PRO A 149 2.76 2.09 18.76
N GLN A 150 2.37 2.63 19.91
CA GLN A 150 1.34 3.66 19.98
C GLN A 150 1.74 4.77 19.00
N ARG A 151 1.14 4.76 17.80
CA ARG A 151 1.29 5.84 16.83
C ARG A 151 0.61 7.05 17.45
N GLU A 152 1.40 8.07 17.80
CA GLU A 152 0.85 9.38 18.07
C GLU A 152 0.19 9.87 16.78
N SER A 153 -1.14 9.93 16.82
CA SER A 153 -1.96 10.49 15.77
C SER A 153 -1.39 11.84 15.34
N ARG A 154 -1.15 12.05 14.03
CA ARG A 154 -0.73 13.35 13.45
C ARG A 154 -1.62 14.50 13.96
N TRP A 155 -2.87 14.18 14.29
CA TRP A 155 -3.91 15.00 14.91
C TRP A 155 -3.59 15.52 16.33
N LYS A 156 -2.81 14.79 17.14
CA LYS A 156 -2.40 15.24 18.49
C LYS A 156 -1.34 16.35 18.41
N ALA A 157 -0.45 16.30 17.43
CA ALA A 157 0.62 17.27 17.26
C ALA A 157 0.13 18.65 16.75
N HIS A 158 -0.90 18.66 15.89
CA HIS A 158 -1.42 19.89 15.30
C HIS A 158 -2.18 20.79 16.29
N TYR A 159 -2.76 20.22 17.36
CA TYR A 159 -3.49 20.99 18.39
C TYR A 159 -2.58 21.57 19.49
N GLN A 160 -1.40 20.98 19.74
CA GLN A 160 -0.44 21.53 20.71
C GLN A 160 0.37 22.73 20.17
N GLY A 161 0.26 23.04 18.88
CA GLY A 161 0.96 24.14 18.22
C GLY A 161 0.47 25.56 18.57
N GLN A 162 -0.64 25.71 19.30
CA GLN A 162 -1.20 27.04 19.62
C GLN A 162 -1.10 27.48 21.09
N GLN A 163 -0.40 26.73 21.96
CA GLN A 163 -0.07 27.18 23.31
C GLN A 163 1.37 26.81 23.71
N ARG A 164 2.37 27.47 23.13
CA ARG A 164 3.70 27.59 23.76
C ARG A 164 4.07 29.05 23.93
N GLN A 165 3.68 29.55 25.11
CA GLN A 165 4.20 30.75 25.72
C GLN A 165 5.74 30.66 25.80
N LYS A 166 6.41 31.77 25.47
CA LYS A 166 7.87 31.92 25.46
C LYS A 166 8.48 31.44 26.78
N GLN A 167 9.43 30.51 26.71
CA GLN A 167 10.39 30.32 27.79
C GLN A 167 11.76 29.95 27.21
N TYR A 168 12.71 30.84 27.46
CA TYR A 168 14.14 30.68 27.21
C TYR A 168 14.71 29.58 28.12
N ALA A 169 15.59 28.74 27.61
CA ALA A 169 16.88 28.37 28.22
C ALA A 169 17.63 27.35 27.36
N SER A 170 18.87 27.72 27.04
CA SER A 170 20.07 26.94 26.73
C SER A 170 20.01 25.41 26.91
N ASP A 171 20.50 24.66 25.92
CA ASP A 171 21.88 24.18 26.00
C ASP A 171 22.41 23.56 24.70
N TRP A 172 23.66 23.93 24.43
CA TRP A 172 24.51 23.51 23.32
C TRP A 172 24.84 22.01 23.45
N SER A 173 24.71 21.22 22.38
CA SER A 173 25.34 19.89 22.34
C SER A 173 26.77 20.04 21.84
N SER A 174 27.73 19.91 22.77
CA SER A 174 29.16 19.91 22.49
C SER A 174 29.59 18.55 21.94
N GLY A 175 30.20 18.54 20.76
CA GLY A 175 30.75 17.32 20.15
C GLY A 175 31.99 16.81 20.87
N LYS A 176 32.03 15.49 21.09
CA LYS A 176 33.19 14.56 21.12
C LYS A 176 32.92 13.43 22.12
N GLU A 177 32.63 12.21 21.63
CA GLU A 177 33.05 10.97 22.29
C GLU A 177 33.29 9.88 21.23
N LEU A 178 34.52 9.87 20.69
CA LEU A 178 35.10 8.74 19.97
C LEU A 178 35.67 7.79 21.04
N ASN A 179 35.22 6.52 21.05
CA ASN A 179 35.69 5.38 21.89
C ASN A 179 34.79 4.92 23.06
N ALA A 180 33.49 4.66 22.85
CA ALA A 180 32.72 3.80 23.75
C ALA A 180 32.76 2.32 23.29
N ARG A 181 33.12 1.40 24.19
CA ARG A 181 33.34 -0.04 23.91
C ARG A 181 32.03 -0.82 23.72
N CYS A 182 32.06 -1.79 22.81
CA CYS A 182 30.99 -2.76 22.56
C CYS A 182 30.80 -3.71 23.77
N PRO A 183 29.57 -3.95 24.27
CA PRO A 183 29.31 -5.01 25.23
C PRO A 183 29.42 -6.41 24.56
N PRO A 184 29.88 -7.43 25.29
CA PRO A 184 30.26 -8.72 24.71
C PRO A 184 29.05 -9.62 24.40
N THR A 185 29.16 -10.36 23.30
CA THR A 185 28.27 -11.46 22.90
C THR A 185 28.53 -12.71 23.75
N GLY A 186 27.47 -13.33 24.28
CA GLY A 186 27.49 -14.75 24.66
C GLY A 186 26.77 -15.09 25.97
N SER A 187 25.46 -15.36 25.89
CA SER A 187 24.82 -16.34 26.77
C SER A 187 23.77 -17.10 25.98
N SER A 188 24.08 -18.37 25.77
CA SER A 188 23.27 -19.44 25.22
C SER A 188 21.81 -19.42 25.68
N THR A 189 20.89 -19.24 24.74
CA THR A 189 19.50 -19.68 24.83
C THR A 189 19.18 -20.44 23.54
N SER A 190 18.40 -21.51 23.69
CA SER A 190 18.05 -22.53 22.71
C SER A 190 17.49 -21.98 21.39
N PRO A 191 17.62 -22.73 20.27
CA PRO A 191 16.92 -22.40 19.04
C PRO A 191 15.44 -22.79 19.22
N GLU A 192 14.66 -21.88 19.80
CA GLU A 192 13.20 -21.91 19.62
C GLU A 192 12.90 -21.14 18.35
N ASP A 193 12.17 -21.78 17.44
CA ASP A 193 11.81 -21.32 16.10
C ASP A 193 11.27 -19.88 16.11
N GLU A 194 12.16 -18.91 15.90
CA GLU A 194 11.79 -17.58 15.41
C GLU A 194 11.24 -17.79 14.00
N SER A 195 9.92 -17.96 13.93
CA SER A 195 9.18 -17.97 12.68
C SER A 195 9.50 -16.67 11.95
N GLU A 196 10.41 -16.72 10.97
CA GLU A 196 10.70 -15.63 10.07
C GLU A 196 9.39 -15.22 9.39
N SER A 197 8.70 -14.23 9.96
CA SER A 197 7.53 -13.62 9.37
C SER A 197 8.00 -12.83 8.16
N ILE A 198 8.03 -13.52 7.01
CA ILE A 198 8.37 -12.93 5.73
C ILE A 198 7.25 -11.96 5.37
N VAL A 199 7.50 -10.69 5.68
CA VAL A 199 6.73 -9.56 5.19
C VAL A 199 6.81 -9.56 3.66
N PRO A 200 5.68 -9.60 2.93
CA PRO A 200 5.69 -9.46 1.49
C PRO A 200 6.27 -8.10 1.13
N ARG A 201 7.37 -8.15 0.38
CA ARG A 201 8.20 -6.98 0.05
C ARG A 201 7.48 -5.93 -0.80
N GLY A 202 6.31 -6.24 -1.34
CA GLY A 202 5.58 -5.41 -2.30
C GLY A 202 4.43 -4.57 -1.75
N ALA A 203 3.87 -4.91 -0.58
CA ALA A 203 2.68 -4.24 -0.06
C ALA A 203 2.96 -2.83 0.51
N CYS A 204 4.16 -2.60 1.03
CA CYS A 204 4.44 -1.38 1.78
C CYS A 204 4.36 -0.11 0.93
N GLY A 205 3.54 0.84 1.36
CA GLY A 205 3.38 2.15 0.73
C GLY A 205 2.68 2.13 -0.63
N ALA A 206 2.06 1.01 -1.04
CA ALA A 206 1.42 0.90 -2.36
C ALA A 206 0.34 1.97 -2.59
N PHE A 207 -0.58 2.17 -1.64
CA PHE A 207 -1.58 3.24 -1.77
C PHE A 207 -0.95 4.63 -1.69
N VAL A 208 0.09 4.81 -0.87
CA VAL A 208 0.82 6.10 -0.81
C VAL A 208 1.39 6.44 -2.19
N SER A 209 2.10 5.50 -2.82
CA SER A 209 2.66 5.69 -4.16
C SER A 209 1.58 5.93 -5.22
N ALA A 210 0.45 5.23 -5.15
CA ALA A 210 -0.66 5.42 -6.09
C ALA A 210 -1.34 6.80 -5.95
N LEU A 211 -1.49 7.29 -4.72
CA LEU A 211 -2.05 8.61 -4.42
C LEU A 211 -1.11 9.75 -4.83
N GLU A 212 0.20 9.52 -4.75
CA GLU A 212 1.26 10.47 -5.11
C GLU A 212 1.72 10.31 -6.59
N ASP A 213 1.02 9.51 -7.41
CA ASP A 213 1.41 9.22 -8.80
C ASP A 213 1.41 10.49 -9.69
N GLU A 214 2.23 10.52 -10.73
CA GLU A 214 2.25 11.65 -11.67
C GLU A 214 0.97 11.75 -12.53
N PHE A 215 0.25 10.64 -12.72
CA PHE A 215 -0.95 10.60 -13.55
C PHE A 215 -2.24 10.60 -12.72
N MET A 216 -3.11 11.55 -13.07
CA MET A 216 -4.47 11.67 -12.56
C MET A 216 -5.24 10.33 -12.54
N SER A 217 -5.15 9.53 -13.60
CA SER A 217 -5.91 8.28 -13.70
C SER A 217 -5.57 7.29 -12.57
N VAL A 218 -4.29 7.24 -12.17
CA VAL A 218 -3.82 6.39 -11.07
C VAL A 218 -4.28 6.97 -9.73
N ARG A 219 -4.12 8.29 -9.52
CA ARG A 219 -4.58 8.97 -8.29
C ARG A 219 -6.07 8.74 -8.04
N ARG A 220 -6.90 8.92 -9.07
CA ARG A 220 -8.37 8.69 -8.98
C ARG A 220 -8.71 7.24 -8.65
N ALA A 221 -8.07 6.28 -9.33
CA ALA A 221 -8.25 4.86 -9.05
C ALA A 221 -7.86 4.51 -7.60
N ALA A 222 -6.76 5.09 -7.10
CA ALA A 222 -6.30 4.91 -5.73
C ALA A 222 -7.28 5.48 -4.71
N VAL A 223 -7.74 6.72 -4.90
CA VAL A 223 -8.75 7.38 -4.05
C VAL A 223 -10.03 6.55 -3.98
N TYR A 224 -10.54 6.12 -5.13
CA TYR A 224 -11.74 5.30 -5.21
C TYR A 224 -11.57 3.97 -4.47
N SER A 225 -10.48 3.26 -4.72
CA SER A 225 -10.19 1.97 -4.08
C SER A 225 -9.99 2.10 -2.57
N LEU A 226 -9.26 3.12 -2.13
CA LEU A 226 -9.02 3.38 -0.72
C LEU A 226 -10.32 3.69 0.03
N GLY A 227 -11.17 4.57 -0.53
CA GLY A 227 -12.48 4.88 0.02
C GLY A 227 -13.39 3.66 0.12
N ARG A 228 -13.42 2.81 -0.91
CA ARG A 228 -14.20 1.56 -0.92
C ARG A 228 -13.75 0.58 0.16
N LEU A 229 -12.44 0.38 0.36
CA LEU A 229 -11.92 -0.50 1.41
C LEU A 229 -12.23 0.04 2.81
N ALA A 230 -12.01 1.34 3.01
CA ALA A 230 -12.26 2.02 4.26
C ALA A 230 -13.75 1.95 4.66
N ALA A 231 -14.68 2.10 3.70
CA ALA A 231 -16.11 2.04 3.97
C ALA A 231 -16.57 0.68 4.55
N ASN A 232 -15.83 -0.39 4.26
CA ASN A 232 -16.14 -1.74 4.73
C ASN A 232 -15.35 -2.15 5.99
N ARG A 233 -14.35 -1.36 6.41
CA ARG A 233 -13.41 -1.72 7.48
C ARG A 233 -13.17 -0.53 8.43
N PRO A 234 -13.93 -0.41 9.53
CA PRO A 234 -13.82 0.72 10.46
C PRO A 234 -12.43 0.92 11.05
N ALA A 235 -11.70 -0.17 11.36
CA ALA A 235 -10.33 -0.07 11.89
C ALA A 235 -9.38 0.60 10.87
N PHE A 236 -9.44 0.17 9.61
CA PHE A 236 -8.64 0.71 8.52
C PHE A 236 -9.06 2.13 8.11
N ALA A 237 -10.35 2.46 8.24
CA ALA A 237 -10.89 3.77 7.90
C ALA A 237 -10.18 4.93 8.62
N THR A 238 -9.79 4.72 9.88
CA THR A 238 -9.07 5.73 10.66
C THR A 238 -7.72 6.11 10.04
N THR A 239 -6.97 5.12 9.54
CA THR A 239 -5.70 5.34 8.84
C THR A 239 -5.94 5.94 7.45
N ALA A 240 -6.94 5.45 6.72
CA ALA A 240 -7.26 5.92 5.37
C ALA A 240 -7.72 7.39 5.33
N LEU A 241 -8.36 7.88 6.39
CA LEU A 241 -8.89 9.24 6.48
C LEU A 241 -7.81 10.30 6.29
N ASP A 242 -6.66 10.14 6.95
CA ASP A 242 -5.54 11.08 6.84
C ASP A 242 -5.10 11.22 5.38
N HIS A 243 -4.94 10.09 4.69
CA HIS A 243 -4.54 10.05 3.29
C HIS A 243 -5.59 10.65 2.36
N LEU A 244 -6.87 10.32 2.54
CA LEU A 244 -7.96 10.89 1.73
C LEU A 244 -8.13 12.40 1.98
N SER A 245 -7.90 12.86 3.21
CA SER A 245 -7.96 14.28 3.55
C SER A 245 -6.81 15.08 2.93
N ASP A 246 -5.62 14.49 2.83
CA ASP A 246 -4.49 15.11 2.11
C ASP A 246 -4.85 15.32 0.61
N MET A 247 -5.64 14.42 0.00
CA MET A 247 -6.09 14.53 -1.40
C MET A 247 -7.08 15.69 -1.65
N PHE A 248 -7.65 16.32 -0.62
CA PHE A 248 -8.45 17.55 -0.81
C PHE A 248 -7.60 18.73 -1.28
N ASN A 249 -6.29 18.65 -1.09
CA ASN A 249 -5.35 19.68 -1.58
C ASN A 249 -4.65 19.25 -2.87
N ASP A 250 -5.15 18.22 -3.57
CA ASP A 250 -4.60 17.83 -4.86
C ASP A 250 -4.74 18.98 -5.87
N GLU A 251 -3.75 19.09 -6.75
CA GLU A 251 -3.69 20.11 -7.80
C GLU A 251 -4.81 19.93 -8.85
N ILE A 252 -5.33 18.71 -9.00
CA ILE A 252 -6.37 18.34 -9.97
C ILE A 252 -7.74 18.32 -9.28
N VAL A 253 -8.65 19.15 -9.78
CA VAL A 253 -9.99 19.35 -9.22
C VAL A 253 -10.78 18.03 -9.12
N GLU A 254 -10.72 17.20 -10.16
CA GLU A 254 -11.43 15.93 -10.22
C GLU A 254 -10.92 14.93 -9.17
N VAL A 255 -9.62 14.94 -8.84
CA VAL A 255 -9.06 14.11 -7.77
C VAL A 255 -9.59 14.60 -6.41
N ARG A 256 -9.66 15.92 -6.22
CA ARG A 256 -10.27 16.50 -5.00
C ARG A 256 -11.74 16.10 -4.85
N LEU A 257 -12.53 16.18 -5.92
CA LEU A 257 -13.95 15.80 -5.92
C LEU A 257 -14.14 14.30 -5.63
N ASP A 258 -13.31 13.44 -6.23
CA ASP A 258 -13.32 12.01 -5.94
C ASP A 258 -12.96 11.73 -4.48
N ALA A 259 -12.01 12.47 -3.89
CA ALA A 259 -11.63 12.31 -2.49
C ALA A 259 -12.78 12.67 -1.54
N ILE A 260 -13.51 13.76 -1.81
CA ILE A 260 -14.69 14.15 -1.03
C ILE A 260 -15.77 13.07 -1.12
N THR A 261 -15.98 12.53 -2.32
CA THR A 261 -16.94 11.45 -2.57
C THR A 261 -16.53 10.17 -1.82
N ALA A 262 -15.25 9.82 -1.85
CA ALA A 262 -14.69 8.64 -1.17
C ALA A 262 -14.82 8.73 0.37
N LEU A 263 -14.72 9.93 0.96
CA LEU A 263 -14.88 10.17 2.40
C LEU A 263 -16.35 10.21 2.86
N THR A 264 -17.30 10.48 1.96
CA THR A 264 -18.71 10.64 2.35
C THR A 264 -19.29 9.42 3.08
N PRO A 265 -19.12 8.17 2.60
CA PRO A 265 -19.61 6.99 3.32
C PRO A 265 -18.99 6.81 4.70
N LEU A 266 -17.73 7.20 4.86
CA LEU A 266 -17.00 7.12 6.14
C LEU A 266 -17.54 8.10 7.18
N ILE A 267 -18.01 9.27 6.74
CA ILE A 267 -18.60 10.28 7.62
C ILE A 267 -20.03 9.89 8.01
N VAL A 268 -20.82 9.36 7.06
CA VAL A 268 -22.23 9.04 7.29
C VAL A 268 -22.40 7.75 8.10
N HIS A 269 -21.51 6.77 7.89
CA HIS A 269 -21.66 5.43 8.47
C HIS A 269 -20.52 5.02 9.42
N GLY A 270 -19.42 5.77 9.46
CA GLY A 270 -18.27 5.47 10.31
C GLY A 270 -18.34 6.11 11.69
N GLU A 271 -17.68 5.48 12.66
CA GLU A 271 -17.43 6.07 13.98
C GLU A 271 -16.24 7.04 13.87
N LEU A 272 -16.51 8.28 13.47
CA LEU A 272 -15.48 9.33 13.43
C LEU A 272 -15.36 10.05 14.77
N GLN A 273 -14.12 10.27 15.19
CA GLN A 273 -13.82 11.12 16.33
C GLN A 273 -14.08 12.58 15.98
N LYS A 274 -14.44 13.38 16.99
CA LYS A 274 -14.76 14.80 16.82
C LYS A 274 -13.62 15.57 16.14
N GLU A 275 -12.36 15.27 16.48
CA GLU A 275 -11.20 15.94 15.88
C GLU A 275 -11.05 15.64 14.37
N GLN A 276 -11.44 14.44 13.93
CA GLN A 276 -11.39 14.05 12.52
C GLN A 276 -12.42 14.84 11.70
N LEU A 277 -13.64 14.99 12.23
CA LEU A 277 -14.70 15.78 11.60
C LEU A 277 -14.33 17.27 11.49
N GLU A 278 -13.79 17.86 12.55
CA GLU A 278 -13.34 19.26 12.54
C GLU A 278 -12.23 19.51 11.51
N THR A 279 -11.35 18.54 11.30
CA THR A 279 -10.29 18.66 10.28
C THR A 279 -10.85 18.55 8.88
N ILE A 280 -11.74 17.59 8.62
CA ILE A 280 -12.43 17.47 7.34
C ILE A 280 -13.14 18.79 7.00
N LEU A 281 -13.87 19.37 7.96
CA LEU A 281 -14.53 20.67 7.80
C LEU A 281 -13.53 21.78 7.49
N LYS A 282 -12.41 21.88 8.19
CA LYS A 282 -11.35 22.87 7.91
C LYS A 282 -10.78 22.69 6.49
N CYS A 283 -10.49 21.46 6.08
CA CYS A 283 -9.95 21.20 4.74
C CYS A 283 -10.99 21.54 3.65
N LEU A 284 -12.28 21.29 3.88
CA LEU A 284 -13.36 21.69 2.98
C LEU A 284 -13.53 23.21 2.93
N ASP A 285 -13.46 23.92 4.05
CA ASP A 285 -13.56 25.39 4.10
C ASP A 285 -12.39 26.06 3.35
N VAL A 286 -11.18 25.54 3.51
CA VAL A 286 -9.98 26.03 2.79
C VAL A 286 -10.10 25.72 1.29
N SER A 287 -10.59 24.53 0.93
CA SER A 287 -10.81 24.16 -0.47
C SER A 287 -11.86 25.06 -1.12
N SER A 288 -12.95 25.39 -0.41
CA SER A 288 -14.02 26.29 -0.86
C SER A 288 -13.50 27.68 -1.20
N CYS A 289 -12.50 28.17 -0.47
CA CYS A 289 -11.85 29.45 -0.74
C CYS A 289 -10.98 29.46 -2.00
N ILE A 290 -10.59 28.29 -2.53
CA ILE A 290 -9.79 28.15 -3.76
C ILE A 290 -10.70 28.06 -5.01
N PHE A 291 -12.01 27.82 -4.82
CA PHE A 291 -12.99 27.73 -5.90
C PHE A 291 -13.69 29.06 -6.24
N TYR A 292 -13.24 30.19 -5.65
CA TYR A 292 -13.69 31.54 -5.98
C TYR A 292 -12.55 32.44 -6.45
#